data_AF-A0A939NL15-F1
#
_entry.id   AF-A0A939NL15-F1
#
_cell.length_a   1.000
_cell.length_b   1.000
_cell.length_c   1.000
_cell.angle_alpha   90.00
_cell.angle_beta   90.00
_cell.angle_gamma   90.00
#
_symmetry.space_group_name_H-M   'P 1'
#
loop_
_entity.id
_entity.type
_entity.pdbx_description
1 polymer ?
#
loop_
_entity_poly.entity_id
_entity_poly.type
_entity_poly.pdbx_seq_one_letter_code
_entity_poly.pdbx_strand_id
1 'polypeptide(L)'
;MIGGQENIRYCGSPIAWFDETAQQKSVCLIEFTGSELTQIPLEIPIIQPLQSIKGSLSQIEQQLRIWKDYQGDKPVWLDIEVATRLPR
;
A
#
# COMPACT_ATOMS: atom_id res chain seq x y z
N MET A 1 7.76 -6.74 -15.09
CA MET A 1 8.58 -7.41 -16.12
C MET A 1 9.56 -8.32 -15.40
N ILE A 2 9.52 -9.62 -15.67
CA ILE A 2 10.48 -10.58 -15.09
C ILE A 2 11.54 -10.87 -16.15
N GLY A 3 12.81 -10.61 -15.84
CA GLY A 3 13.92 -10.91 -16.75
C GLY A 3 13.83 -10.25 -18.13
N GLY A 4 13.24 -9.05 -18.25
CA GLY A 4 13.09 -8.35 -19.53
C GLY A 4 11.86 -8.77 -20.35
N GLN A 5 11.04 -9.71 -19.88
CA GLN A 5 9.87 -10.21 -20.60
C GLN A 5 8.58 -9.51 -20.13
N GLU A 6 7.96 -8.77 -21.05
CA GLU A 6 6.73 -8.03 -20.78
C GLU A 6 5.49 -8.92 -20.67
N ASN A 7 5.52 -10.15 -21.17
CA ASN A 7 4.42 -11.11 -21.06
C ASN A 7 4.47 -11.95 -19.77
N ILE A 8 5.50 -11.80 -18.93
CA ILE A 8 5.62 -12.51 -17.65
C ILE A 8 5.69 -11.51 -16.49
N ARG A 9 4.70 -11.57 -15.60
CA ARG A 9 4.48 -10.58 -14.52
C ARG A 9 3.87 -11.22 -13.28
N TYR A 10 4.16 -10.64 -12.12
CA TYR A 10 3.36 -10.81 -10.91
C TYR A 10 2.42 -9.60 -10.78
N CYS A 11 1.14 -9.85 -10.49
CA CYS A 11 0.17 -8.77 -10.25
C CYS A 11 0.19 -8.27 -8.79
N GLY A 12 0.91 -8.97 -7.91
CA GLY A 12 0.88 -8.71 -6.46
C GLY A 12 -0.42 -9.15 -5.80
N SER A 13 -0.53 -8.97 -4.49
CA SER A 13 -1.77 -9.19 -3.74
C SER A 13 -2.80 -8.09 -4.06
N PRO A 14 -4.09 -8.43 -4.21
CA PRO A 14 -5.16 -7.44 -4.44
C PRO A 14 -5.48 -6.59 -3.20
N ILE A 15 -5.06 -7.03 -2.01
CA ILE A 15 -5.27 -6.33 -0.74
C ILE A 15 -3.92 -5.89 -0.21
N ALA A 16 -3.83 -4.63 0.22
CA ALA A 16 -2.62 -4.07 0.81
C ALA A 16 -2.41 -4.54 2.24
N TRP A 17 -1.14 -4.68 2.61
CA TRP A 17 -0.68 -4.82 3.99
C TRP A 17 0.24 -3.65 4.38
N PHE A 18 0.70 -3.59 5.63
CA PHE A 18 1.38 -2.41 6.20
C PHE A 18 2.68 -1.99 5.49
N ASP A 19 3.38 -2.92 4.86
CA ASP A 19 4.57 -2.67 4.05
C ASP A 19 4.24 -2.19 2.63
N GLU A 20 2.97 -2.27 2.22
CA GLU A 20 2.47 -1.95 0.89
C GLU A 20 1.55 -0.73 0.88
N THR A 21 1.41 0.02 1.98
CA THR A 21 0.43 1.13 2.08
C THR A 21 0.67 2.26 1.08
N ALA A 22 1.90 2.39 0.57
CA ALA A 22 2.26 3.36 -0.47
C ALA A 22 1.99 2.86 -1.91
N GLN A 23 1.63 1.59 -2.08
CA GLN A 23 1.43 0.96 -3.39
C GLN A 23 -0.06 0.85 -3.72
N GLN A 24 -0.49 1.49 -4.80
CA GLN A 24 -1.85 1.32 -5.31
C GLN A 24 -2.03 -0.12 -5.80
N LYS A 25 -3.01 -0.82 -5.24
CA LYS A 25 -3.34 -2.18 -5.65
C LYS A 25 -4.10 -2.17 -6.97
N SER A 26 -3.80 -3.13 -7.82
CA SER A 26 -4.47 -3.30 -9.11
C SER A 26 -4.59 -4.78 -9.49
N VAL A 27 -5.56 -5.08 -10.34
CA VAL A 27 -5.59 -6.32 -11.12
C VAL A 27 -5.20 -6.01 -12.56
N CYS A 28 -4.58 -6.97 -13.25
CA CYS A 28 -4.25 -6.81 -14.66
C CYS A 28 -5.30 -7.51 -15.51
N LEU A 29 -6.08 -6.75 -16.28
CA LEU A 29 -6.94 -7.31 -17.32
C LEU A 29 -6.08 -7.57 -18.56
N ILE A 30 -6.10 -8.82 -19.04
CA ILE A 30 -5.43 -9.23 -20.25
C ILE A 30 -6.46 -9.47 -21.34
N GLU A 31 -6.35 -8.71 -22.42
CA GLU A 31 -7.20 -8.87 -23.61
C GLU A 31 -6.36 -9.41 -24.77
N PHE A 32 -6.92 -10.35 -25.52
CA PHE A 32 -6.31 -10.91 -26.71
C PHE A 32 -7.12 -10.52 -27.94
N THR A 33 -6.47 -9.87 -28.89
CA THR A 33 -7.04 -9.57 -30.21
C THR A 33 -6.20 -10.30 -31.26
N GLY A 34 -6.63 -11.52 -31.61
CA GLY A 34 -5.81 -12.41 -32.44
C GLY A 34 -4.52 -12.81 -31.71
N SER A 35 -3.37 -12.46 -32.30
CA SER A 35 -2.04 -12.68 -31.70
C SER A 35 -1.54 -11.50 -30.85
N GLU A 36 -2.29 -10.40 -30.78
CA GLU A 36 -1.92 -9.24 -30.00
C GLU A 36 -2.46 -9.35 -28.57
N LEU A 37 -1.64 -8.92 -27.60
CA LEU A 37 -1.97 -8.95 -26.18
C LEU A 37 -1.97 -7.51 -25.66
N THR A 38 -3.10 -7.08 -25.12
CA THR A 38 -3.27 -5.78 -24.46
C THR A 38 -3.39 -5.99 -22.95
N GLN A 39 -2.72 -5.12 -22.17
CA GLN A 39 -2.71 -5.21 -20.72
C GLN A 39 -3.25 -3.91 -20.14
N ILE A 40 -4.28 -4.03 -19.32
CA ILE A 40 -4.98 -2.89 -18.74
C ILE A 40 -4.96 -3.05 -17.21
N PRO A 41 -4.20 -2.21 -16.48
CA PRO A 41 -4.24 -2.21 -15.03
C PRO A 41 -5.56 -1.59 -14.55
N LEU A 42 -6.29 -2.31 -13.71
CA LEU A 42 -7.52 -1.86 -13.07
C LEU A 42 -7.26 -1.68 -11.58
N GLU A 43 -7.35 -0.44 -11.11
CA GLU A 43 -7.13 -0.10 -9.71
C GLU A 43 -8.20 -0.72 -8.79
N ILE A 44 -7.76 -1.26 -7.66
CA ILE A 44 -8.63 -1.80 -6.63
C ILE A 44 -8.90 -0.70 -5.60
N PRO A 45 -10.18 -0.39 -5.30
CA PRO A 45 -10.51 0.56 -4.25
C PRO A 45 -9.97 0.12 -2.88
N ILE A 46 -9.52 1.10 -2.08
CA ILE A 46 -9.09 0.85 -0.71
C ILE A 46 -10.32 0.57 0.15
N ILE A 47 -10.46 -0.68 0.59
CA ILE A 47 -11.59 -1.10 1.44
C ILE A 47 -11.30 -0.96 2.93
N GLN A 48 -10.04 -0.78 3.33
CA GLN A 48 -9.60 -0.62 4.72
C GLN A 48 -8.37 0.29 4.74
N PRO A 49 -8.44 1.51 5.31
CA PRO A 49 -7.29 2.40 5.37
C PRO A 49 -6.24 1.87 6.34
N LEU A 50 -4.98 1.87 5.89
CA LEU A 50 -3.80 1.43 6.62
C LEU A 50 -2.75 2.56 6.60
N GLN A 51 -2.04 2.77 7.70
CA GLN A 51 -0.93 3.72 7.77
C GLN A 51 0.18 3.22 8.69
N SER A 52 1.40 3.25 8.19
CA SER A 52 2.60 2.93 8.97
C SER A 52 3.24 4.23 9.49
N ILE A 53 3.57 4.28 10.79
CA ILE A 53 4.13 5.44 11.48
C ILE A 53 5.42 5.01 12.17
N LYS A 54 6.51 5.73 11.94
CA LYS A 54 7.82 5.42 12.54
C LYS A 54 8.46 6.66 13.15
N GLY A 55 9.18 6.50 14.26
CA GLY A 55 9.95 7.58 14.88
C GLY A 55 10.11 7.46 16.39
N SER A 56 10.61 8.52 17.03
CA SER A 56 10.58 8.64 18.49
C SER A 56 9.13 8.81 18.99
N LEU A 57 8.91 8.60 20.29
CA LEU A 57 7.58 8.77 20.88
C LEU A 57 6.97 10.16 20.58
N SER A 58 7.76 11.23 20.70
CA SER A 58 7.32 12.60 20.37
C SER A 58 6.96 12.79 18.89
N GLN A 59 7.68 12.14 17.98
CA GLN A 59 7.38 12.19 16.54
C GLN A 59 6.11 11.39 16.21
N ILE A 60 5.92 10.25 16.87
CA ILE A 60 4.71 9.43 16.72
C ILE A 60 3.49 10.22 17.22
N GLU A 61 3.57 10.83 18.40
CA GLU A 61 2.50 11.69 18.93
C GLU A 61 2.13 12.81 17.96
N GLN A 62 3.12 13.46 17.34
CA GLN A 62 2.87 14.50 16.34
C GLN A 62 2.18 13.93 15.10
N GLN A 63 2.62 12.79 14.59
CA GLN A 63 2.02 12.13 13.41
C GLN A 63 0.59 11.68 13.68
N LEU A 64 0.28 11.22 14.90
CA LEU A 64 -1.07 10.81 15.27
C LEU A 64 -2.09 11.96 15.30
N ARG A 65 -1.64 13.22 15.45
CA ARG A 65 -2.54 14.38 15.53
C ARG A 65 -3.39 14.57 14.28
N ILE A 66 -2.91 14.15 13.10
CA ILE A 66 -3.68 14.29 11.84
C ILE A 66 -4.97 13.45 11.86
N TRP A 67 -5.02 12.41 12.70
CA TRP A 67 -6.16 11.51 12.82
C TRP A 67 -7.12 11.89 13.95
N LYS A 68 -6.84 12.96 14.70
CA LYS A 68 -7.62 13.36 15.87
C LYS A 68 -9.11 13.55 15.55
N ASP A 69 -9.38 14.15 14.40
CA ASP A 69 -10.73 14.48 13.93
C ASP A 69 -11.08 13.66 12.66
N TYR A 70 -10.52 12.46 12.54
CA TYR A 70 -10.80 11.58 11.39
C TYR A 70 -12.28 11.17 11.35
N GLN A 71 -12.93 11.40 10.22
CA GLN A 71 -14.37 11.11 10.00
C GLN A 71 -14.61 10.09 8.88
N GLY A 72 -13.62 9.28 8.51
CA GLY A 72 -13.83 8.26 7.50
C GLY A 72 -14.72 7.11 8.00
N ASP A 73 -15.35 6.42 7.05
CA ASP A 73 -16.34 5.37 7.34
C ASP A 73 -15.78 4.17 8.12
N LYS A 74 -14.45 3.96 8.06
CA LYS A 74 -13.75 2.87 8.73
C LYS A 74 -12.55 3.40 9.50
N PRO A 75 -12.23 2.83 10.67
CA PRO A 75 -11.03 3.23 11.42
C PRO A 75 -9.78 2.95 10.60
N VAL A 76 -8.80 3.83 10.68
CA VAL A 76 -7.46 3.60 10.09
C VAL A 76 -6.70 2.60 10.96
N TRP A 77 -6.21 1.53 10.37
CA TRP A 77 -5.31 0.62 11.08
C TRP A 77 -3.90 1.17 11.04
N LEU A 78 -3.28 1.29 12.21
CA LEU A 78 -1.95 1.85 12.37
C LEU A 78 -0.96 0.75 12.73
N ASP A 79 0.16 0.72 12.01
CA ASP A 79 1.37 0.02 12.42
C ASP A 79 2.38 1.06 12.92
N ILE A 80 2.84 0.92 14.17
CA ILE A 80 3.66 1.93 14.85
C ILE A 80 5.00 1.31 15.24
N GLU A 81 6.07 1.83 14.64
CA GLU A 81 7.44 1.42 14.96
C GLU A 81 8.16 2.51 15.76
N VAL A 82 8.38 2.23 17.05
CA VAL A 82 9.09 3.14 17.95
C VAL A 82 10.59 2.97 17.81
N ALA A 83 11.27 4.00 17.30
CA ALA A 83 12.73 4.03 17.28
C ALA A 83 13.26 4.33 18.69
N THR A 84 13.67 3.29 19.41
CA THR A 84 14.41 3.44 20.67
C THR A 84 15.88 3.68 20.37
N ARG A 85 16.39 4.87 20.71
CA ARG A 85 17.85 5.06 20.84
C ARG A 85 18.30 4.26 22.06
N LEU A 86 19.12 3.22 21.86
CA LEU A 86 19.95 2.69 22.93
C LEU A 86 20.87 3.83 23.40
N PRO A 87 20.89 4.18 24.70
CA PRO A 87 21.90 5.11 25.20
C PRO A 87 23.28 4.50 24.95
N ARG A 88 24.17 5.27 24.30
CA ARG A 88 25.61 5.00 24.28
C ARG A 88 26.22 5.37 25.61
#